data_AF-R7TNV5-F1
#
_entry.id   AF-R7TNV5-F1
#
_cell.length_a   1.000
_cell.length_b   1.000
_cell.length_c   1.000
_cell.angle_alpha   90.00
_cell.angle_beta   90.00
_cell.angle_gamma   90.00
#
_symmetry.space_group_name_H-M   'P 1'
#
loop_
_entity.id
_entity.type
_entity.pdbx_description
1 polymer ?
#
loop_
_entity_poly.entity_id
_entity_poly.type
_entity_poly.pdbx_seq_one_letter_code
_entity_poly.pdbx_strand_id
1 'polypeptide(L)' 'MLKLLHEAHIGAEKMTSAARQVLFWPGMVTDIKEIAAACSTCDQYRPAN' A
#
# COMPACT_ATOMS: atom_id res chain seq x y z
N MET A 1 -5.10 -2.81 10.13
CA MET A 1 -5.16 -1.55 9.37
C MET A 1 -4.49 -1.67 8.00
N LEU A 2 -3.18 -1.92 7.91
CA LEU A 2 -2.47 -2.02 6.62
C LEU A 2 -3.01 -3.12 5.70
N LYS A 3 -3.36 -4.30 6.25
CA LYS A 3 -3.99 -5.40 5.49
C LYS A 3 -5.31 -4.98 4.84
N LEU A 4 -6.12 -4.16 5.52
CA LEU A 4 -7.40 -3.65 5.00
C LEU A 4 -7.17 -2.65 3.86
N LEU A 5 -6.20 -1.75 4.02
CA LEU A 5 -5.80 -0.83 2.94
C LEU A 5 -5.26 -1.60 1.72
N HIS A 6 -4.62 -2.74 1.95
CA HIS A 6 -3.98 -3.56 0.92
C HIS A 6 -4.95 -4.50 0.20
N GLU A 7 -6.13 -4.78 0.75
CA GLU A 7 -7.08 -5.78 0.25
C GLU A 7 -7.48 -5.56 -1.22
N ALA A 8 -7.54 -4.31 -1.65
CA ALA A 8 -7.89 -3.95 -3.02
C ALA A 8 -6.71 -3.95 -4.01
N HIS A 9 -5.48 -4.24 -3.57
CA HIS A 9 -4.25 -4.25 -4.39
C HIS A 9 -4.04 -3.00 -5.28
N ILE A 10 -4.54 -1.84 -4.84
CA ILE A 10 -4.61 -0.59 -5.63
C ILE A 10 -3.25 0.12 -5.82
N GLY A 11 -2.18 -0.40 -5.22
CA GLY A 11 -0.84 0.19 -5.23
C GLY A 11 -0.57 1.14 -4.06
N ALA A 12 0.71 1.27 -3.72
CA ALA A 12 1.16 1.96 -2.50
C ALA A 12 0.76 3.45 -2.44
N GLU A 13 0.76 4.17 -3.56
CA GLU A 13 0.37 5.58 -3.59
C GLU A 13 -1.11 5.80 -3.30
N LYS A 14 -1.98 4.99 -3.92
CA LYS A 14 -3.43 5.05 -3.67
C LYS A 14 -3.75 4.62 -2.25
N MET A 15 -3.09 3.58 -1.73
CA MET A 15 -3.19 3.18 -0.32
C MET A 15 -2.79 4.32 0.62
N THR A 16 -1.71 5.04 0.32
CA THR A 16 -1.25 6.18 1.12
C THR A 16 -2.26 7.32 1.10
N SER A 17 -2.83 7.65 -0.07
CA SER A 17 -3.87 8.67 -0.20
C SER A 17 -5.14 8.31 0.58
N ALA A 18 -5.57 7.04 0.52
CA ALA A 18 -6.72 6.55 1.30
C ALA A 18 -6.45 6.60 2.81
N ALA A 19 -5.26 6.17 3.25
CA ALA A 19 -4.88 6.20 4.65
C ALA A 19 -4.91 7.62 5.22
N ARG A 20 -4.33 8.59 4.50
CA ARG A 20 -4.26 10.01 4.90
C ARG A 20 -5.62 10.69 5.05
N GLN A 21 -6.65 10.18 4.38
CA GLN A 21 -8.01 10.74 4.50
C GLN A 21 -8.67 10.38 5.84
N VAL A 22 -8.20 9.32 6.50
CA VAL A 22 -8.88 8.74 7.68
C VAL A 22 -8.00 8.81 8.93
N LEU A 23 -6.68 8.69 8.80
CA LEU A 23 -5.75 8.75 9.92
C LEU A 23 -4.33 9.15 9.51
N PHE A 24 -3.52 9.54 10.51
CA PHE A 24 -2.10 9.81 10.34
C PHE A 24 -1.27 9.06 11.39
N TRP A 25 -0.12 8.53 10.99
CA TRP A 25 0.89 7.99 11.89
C TRP A 25 2.31 8.13 11.30
N PRO A 26 3.37 8.19 12.15
CA PRO A 26 4.76 8.21 11.70
C PRO A 26 5.12 6.92 10.95
N GLY A 27 5.80 7.04 9.81
CA GLY A 27 6.23 5.87 9.03
C GLY A 27 5.19 5.28 8.08
N MET A 28 3.96 5.84 8.01
CA MET A 28 2.86 5.38 7.15
C MET A 28 3.29 4.99 5.72
N VAL A 29 4.05 5.85 5.05
CA VAL A 29 4.46 5.61 3.66
C VAL A 29 5.40 4.39 3.57
N THR A 30 6.30 4.23 4.55
CA THR A 30 7.22 3.10 4.62
C THR A 30 6.43 1.81 4.84
N ASP A 31 5.55 1.78 5.84
CA ASP A 31 4.72 0.60 6.15
C ASP A 31 3.87 0.15 4.95
N ILE A 32 3.28 1.10 4.23
CA ILE A 32 2.46 0.85 3.04
C ILE A 32 3.30 0.29 1.89
N LYS A 33 4.54 0.78 1.71
CA LYS A 33 5.46 0.25 0.72
C LYS A 33 5.91 -1.16 1.08
N GLU A 34 6.20 -1.43 2.35
CA GLU A 34 6.63 -2.75 2.82
C GLU A 34 5.54 -3.80 2.60
N ILE A 35 4.28 -3.50 2.93
CA ILE A 35 3.18 -4.47 2.71
C ILE A 35 2.91 -4.71 1.23
N ALA A 36 3.06 -3.68 0.39
CA ALA A 36 2.91 -3.81 -1.06
C ALA A 36 4.07 -4.63 -1.68
N ALA A 37 5.30 -4.43 -1.21
CA ALA A 37 6.48 -5.16 -1.66
C ALA A 37 6.49 -6.62 -1.21
N ALA A 38 5.92 -6.92 -0.05
CA ALA A 38 5.78 -8.29 0.45
C ALA A 38 4.64 -9.07 -0.24
N CYS A 39 3.84 -8.43 -1.09
CA CYS A 39 2.71 -9.07 -1.75
C CYS A 39 3.08 -9.62 -3.13
N SER A 40 3.01 -10.95 -3.27
CA SER A 40 3.27 -11.64 -4.54
C SER A 40 2.33 -11.21 -5.67
N THR A 41 1.05 -10.95 -5.37
CA THR A 41 0.08 -10.45 -6.36
C THR A 41 0.49 -9.06 -6.86
N CYS A 42 0.82 -8.14 -5.97
CA CYS A 42 1.26 -6.80 -6.36
C CYS A 42 2.56 -6.84 -7.15
N ASP A 43 3.49 -7.72 -6.82
CA ASP A 43 4.72 -7.92 -7.58
C ASP A 43 4.45 -8.47 -8.99
N GLN A 44 3.58 -9.47 -9.10
CA GLN A 44 3.20 -10.08 -10.38
C GLN A 44 2.54 -9.09 -11.35
N TYR A 45 1.69 -8.19 -10.86
CA TYR A 45 0.97 -7.21 -11.68
C TYR A 45 1.63 -5.83 -11.69
N ARG A 46 2.84 -5.71 -11.13
CA ARG A 46 3.59 -4.46 -11.18
C ARG A 46 3.99 -4.17 -12.63
N PRO A 47 3.72 -2.96 -13.16
CA PRO A 47 4.14 -2.61 -14.52
C PRO A 47 5.67 -2.64 -14.61
N ALA A 48 6.18 -3.38 -15.59
CA ALA A 48 7.57 -3.30 -16.02
C ALA A 48 7.68 -2.09 -16.96
N ASN A 49 8.36 -1.04 -16.51
CA ASN A 49 8.71 0.14 -17.30
C ASN A 49 10.20 0.12 -17.62
#